data_AF-A0A803YC37-F1
#
_entry.id   AF-A0A803YC37-F1
#
_cell.length_a   1.000
_cell.length_b   1.000
_cell.length_c   1.000
_cell.angle_alpha   90.00
_cell.angle_beta   90.00
_cell.angle_gamma   90.00
#
_symmetry.space_group_name_H-M   'P 1'
#
loop_
_entity.id
_entity.type
_entity.pdbx_description
1 polymer ?
#
loop_
_entity_poly.entity_id
_entity_poly.type
_entity_poly.pdbx_seq_one_letter_code
_entity_poly.pdbx_strand_id
1 'polypeptide(L)'
;GEIEGKWAKNGLPLPPPQEQLNDRQSLSVTCMVQGFNPPQFFVRWLRNGESLPQTHSVTSSAMAESPENESFVAYSVLRVGAEEWGAGNIYTCVVGHEALEFQVWGHECN
;
A
#
# COMPACT_ATOMS: atom_id res chain seq x y z
N GLY A 1 48.10 -32.74 -9.68
CA GLY A 1 46.76 -32.60 -10.28
C GLY A 1 45.80 -32.23 -9.18
N GLU A 2 44.99 -31.21 -9.45
CA GLU A 2 43.80 -30.73 -8.70
C GLU A 2 43.93 -30.44 -7.20
N ILE A 3 44.10 -29.18 -6.79
CA ILE A 3 43.09 -28.13 -6.48
C ILE A 3 41.91 -28.59 -5.60
N GLU A 4 41.96 -28.13 -4.35
CA GLU A 4 40.89 -27.74 -3.42
C GLU A 4 39.45 -28.09 -3.81
N GLY A 5 38.79 -28.90 -2.99
CA GLY A 5 37.35 -29.16 -3.12
C GLY A 5 36.82 -30.08 -2.03
N LYS A 6 36.90 -29.64 -0.77
CA LYS A 6 36.35 -30.37 0.38
C LYS A 6 34.83 -30.49 0.28
N TRP A 7 34.38 -31.71 0.00
CA TRP A 7 33.18 -32.42 0.45
C TRP A 7 32.11 -31.63 1.23
N ALA A 8 30.95 -31.42 0.61
CA ALA A 8 29.64 -31.65 1.24
C ALA A 8 28.58 -31.87 0.14
N LYS A 9 27.95 -33.05 0.21
CA LYS A 9 26.92 -33.56 -0.68
C LYS A 9 25.57 -32.94 -0.29
N ASN A 10 24.74 -32.60 -1.28
CA ASN A 10 23.26 -32.47 -1.23
C ASN A 10 22.64 -32.02 0.11
N GLY A 11 22.43 -30.71 0.29
CA GLY A 11 21.73 -30.14 1.45
C GLY A 11 20.58 -29.23 1.01
N LEU A 12 19.41 -29.43 1.61
CA LEU A 12 18.19 -28.62 1.41
C LEU A 12 18.46 -27.11 1.55
N PRO A 13 17.65 -26.23 0.91
CA PRO A 13 17.71 -24.80 1.17
C PRO A 13 17.48 -24.53 2.66
N LEU A 14 18.41 -23.79 3.27
CA LEU A 14 18.27 -23.29 4.63
C LEU A 14 17.01 -22.41 4.68
N PRO A 15 16.11 -22.57 5.68
CA PRO A 15 15.05 -21.59 5.88
C PRO A 15 15.69 -20.21 6.12
N PRO A 16 15.09 -19.13 5.59
CA PRO A 16 15.59 -17.79 5.83
C PRO A 16 15.73 -17.55 7.35
N PRO A 17 16.72 -16.76 7.79
CA PRO A 17 16.92 -16.44 9.20
C PRO A 17 15.61 -16.01 9.82
N GLN A 18 15.25 -16.55 11.00
CA GLN A 18 13.95 -16.26 11.63
C GLN A 18 13.75 -14.76 11.92
N GLU A 19 14.82 -13.96 11.91
CA GLU A 19 14.76 -12.50 12.00
C GLU A 19 14.10 -11.84 10.77
N GLN A 20 14.04 -12.52 9.61
CA GLN A 20 13.31 -12.10 8.42
C GLN A 20 11.84 -12.55 8.41
N LEU A 21 11.45 -13.46 9.32
CA LEU A 21 10.05 -13.85 9.54
C LEU A 21 9.32 -12.92 10.53
N ASN A 22 10.03 -11.91 11.06
CA ASN A 22 9.49 -10.94 12.01
C ASN A 22 8.79 -9.74 11.37
N ASP A 23 8.71 -9.65 10.04
CA ASP A 23 7.66 -8.84 9.39
C ASP A 23 6.34 -9.61 9.52
N ARG A 24 5.78 -9.54 10.72
CA ARG A 24 4.44 -9.99 11.08
C ARG A 24 3.50 -9.73 9.90
N GLN A 25 2.96 -10.81 9.34
CA GLN A 25 1.98 -10.85 8.25
C GLN A 25 1.23 -9.53 8.16
N SER A 26 1.63 -8.66 7.23
CA SER A 26 0.97 -7.39 6.99
C SER A 26 0.40 -7.40 5.59
N LEU A 27 -0.78 -6.81 5.45
CA LEU A 27 -1.52 -6.70 4.22
C LEU A 27 -1.41 -5.26 3.71
N SER A 28 -1.49 -5.11 2.39
CA SER A 28 -1.49 -3.81 1.74
C SER A 28 -2.89 -3.54 1.18
N VAL A 29 -3.48 -2.44 1.61
CA VAL A 29 -4.76 -1.95 1.10
C VAL A 29 -4.46 -0.79 0.16
N THR A 30 -4.93 -0.88 -1.09
CA THR A 30 -4.63 0.12 -2.12
C THR A 30 -5.88 0.90 -2.47
N CYS A 31 -5.78 2.22 -2.41
CA CYS A 31 -6.77 3.17 -2.89
C CYS A 31 -6.30 3.77 -4.22
N MET A 32 -7.12 3.66 -5.26
CA MET A 32 -6.88 4.28 -6.57
C MET A 32 -7.79 5.49 -6.72
N VAL A 33 -7.19 6.64 -7.02
CA VAL A 33 -7.87 7.91 -7.29
C VAL A 33 -7.61 8.23 -8.76
N GLN A 34 -8.64 8.41 -9.58
CA GLN A 34 -8.51 8.56 -11.03
C GLN A 34 -9.47 9.62 -11.58
N GLY A 35 -9.19 10.14 -12.78
CA GLY A 35 -10.07 11.09 -13.46
C GLY A 35 -10.12 12.49 -12.84
N PHE A 36 -9.13 12.89 -12.04
CA PHE A 36 -9.12 14.20 -11.36
C PHE A 36 -8.17 15.20 -12.05
N ASN A 37 -8.48 16.49 -11.96
CA ASN A 37 -7.69 17.62 -12.48
C ASN A 37 -8.08 18.85 -11.64
N PRO A 38 -7.13 19.61 -11.06
CA PRO A 38 -5.67 19.60 -11.23
C PRO A 38 -4.92 18.54 -10.39
N PRO A 39 -3.61 18.33 -10.56
CA PRO A 39 -2.91 17.19 -9.94
C PRO A 39 -2.75 17.31 -8.43
N GLN A 40 -3.21 18.39 -7.78
CA GLN A 40 -3.10 18.58 -6.34
C GLN A 40 -4.24 17.87 -5.61
N PHE A 41 -3.88 16.90 -4.78
CA PHE A 41 -4.82 16.14 -3.96
C PHE A 41 -4.15 15.75 -2.64
N PHE A 42 -4.94 15.29 -1.67
CA PHE A 42 -4.44 14.58 -0.51
C PHE A 42 -5.27 13.35 -0.23
N VAL A 43 -4.67 12.38 0.45
CA VAL A 43 -5.35 11.17 0.93
C VAL A 43 -5.18 11.07 2.44
N ARG A 44 -6.27 10.68 3.11
CA ARG A 44 -6.28 10.33 4.52
C ARG A 44 -6.94 8.96 4.70
N TRP A 45 -6.30 8.10 5.47
CA TRP A 45 -6.88 6.81 5.82
C TRP A 45 -7.62 6.90 7.15
N LEU A 46 -8.80 6.28 7.20
CA LEU A 46 -9.55 6.05 8.42
C LEU A 46 -9.56 4.56 8.74
N ARG A 47 -9.52 4.22 10.02
CA ARG A 47 -9.83 2.89 10.55
C ARG A 47 -11.05 3.02 11.45
N ASN A 48 -12.15 2.36 11.09
CA ASN A 48 -13.44 2.46 11.79
C ASN A 48 -13.92 3.92 11.97
N GLY A 49 -13.65 4.77 10.97
CA GLY A 49 -13.99 6.20 11.01
C GLY A 49 -12.96 7.09 11.73
N GLU A 50 -11.95 6.53 12.40
CA GLU A 50 -10.90 7.30 13.08
C GLU A 50 -9.66 7.49 12.19
N SER A 51 -9.07 8.70 12.20
CA SER A 51 -7.91 9.01 11.36
C SER A 51 -6.68 8.21 11.76
N LEU A 52 -6.05 7.57 10.77
CA LEU A 52 -4.73 6.97 10.93
C LEU A 52 -3.61 8.01 10.74
N PRO A 53 -2.44 7.80 11.37
CA PRO A 53 -1.26 8.61 11.09
C PRO A 53 -0.79 8.42 9.64
N GLN A 54 -0.34 9.50 8.98
CA GLN A 54 0.16 9.42 7.60
C GLN A 54 1.33 8.44 7.43
N THR A 55 2.10 8.18 8.49
CA THR A 55 3.23 7.23 8.47
C THR A 55 2.82 5.78 8.16
N HIS A 56 1.53 5.44 8.26
CA HIS A 56 1.01 4.11 7.94
C HIS A 56 0.75 3.90 6.45
N SER A 57 0.74 4.99 5.67
CA SER A 57 0.39 4.97 4.25
C SER A 57 1.44 5.66 3.40
N VAL A 58 1.60 5.18 2.17
CA VAL A 58 2.41 5.84 1.15
C VAL A 58 1.51 6.25 0.01
N THR A 59 1.52 7.54 -0.34
CA THR A 59 0.73 8.08 -1.45
C THR A 59 1.66 8.51 -2.57
N SER A 60 1.38 8.05 -3.79
CA SER A 60 2.13 8.44 -4.99
C SER A 60 1.84 9.89 -5.36
N SER A 61 2.72 10.49 -6.17
CA SER A 61 2.34 11.69 -6.92
C SER A 61 1.24 11.37 -7.93
N ALA A 62 0.50 12.40 -8.36
CA ALA A 62 -0.42 12.30 -9.49
C ALA A 62 0.36 12.04 -10.79
N MET A 63 -0.18 11.17 -11.64
CA MET A 63 0.36 10.79 -12.95
C MET A 63 -0.70 11.05 -14.01
N ALA A 64 -0.33 11.56 -15.18
CA ALA A 64 -1.28 11.73 -16.27
C ALA A 64 -1.79 10.36 -16.75
N GLU A 65 -3.10 10.23 -16.96
CA GLU A 65 -3.71 8.97 -17.41
C GLU A 65 -3.33 8.62 -18.85
N SER A 66 -3.09 9.65 -19.68
CA SER A 66 -2.52 9.51 -21.01
C SER A 66 -1.71 10.77 -21.36
N PRO A 67 -0.85 10.73 -22.41
CA PRO A 67 -0.07 11.89 -22.84
C PRO A 67 -0.93 13.08 -23.30
N GLU A 68 -2.20 12.82 -23.62
CA GLU A 68 -3.15 13.74 -24.25
C GLU A 68 -4.35 14.07 -23.35
N ASN A 69 -4.44 13.41 -22.19
CA ASN A 69 -5.50 13.66 -21.20
C ASN A 69 -5.09 14.78 -20.24
N GLU A 70 -6.08 15.61 -19.89
CA GLU A 70 -5.97 16.60 -18.82
C GLU A 70 -6.23 16.00 -17.43
N SER A 71 -6.48 14.70 -17.34
CA SER A 71 -6.85 13.99 -16.11
C SER A 71 -5.70 13.15 -15.54
N PHE A 72 -5.72 13.00 -14.21
CA PHE A 72 -4.68 12.37 -13.44
C PHE A 72 -5.19 11.15 -12.67
N VAL A 73 -4.25 10.23 -12.38
CA VAL A 73 -4.41 9.07 -11.51
C VAL A 73 -3.34 9.08 -10.42
N ALA A 74 -3.71 8.61 -9.23
CA ALA A 74 -2.80 8.43 -8.11
C ALA A 74 -3.20 7.21 -7.27
N TYR A 75 -2.25 6.72 -6.48
CA TYR A 75 -2.44 5.56 -5.62
C TYR A 75 -2.00 5.88 -4.20
N SER A 76 -2.74 5.37 -3.22
CA SER A 76 -2.33 5.36 -1.81
C SER A 76 -2.36 3.94 -1.29
N VAL A 77 -1.29 3.51 -0.65
CA VAL A 77 -1.15 2.16 -0.09
C VAL A 77 -1.03 2.26 1.42
N LEU A 78 -1.98 1.65 2.12
CA LEU A 78 -2.00 1.50 3.58
C LEU A 78 -1.46 0.12 3.96
N ARG A 79 -0.49 0.07 4.89
CA ARG A 79 -0.04 -1.19 5.49
C ARG A 79 -0.84 -1.49 6.75
N VAL A 80 -1.41 -2.69 6.82
CA VAL A 80 -2.28 -3.14 7.90
C VAL A 80 -1.75 -4.47 8.46
N GLY A 81 -1.75 -4.66 9.78
CA GLY A 81 -1.41 -5.96 10.36
C GLY A 81 -2.49 -7.02 10.06
N ALA A 82 -2.12 -8.27 9.79
CA ALA A 82 -3.07 -9.35 9.48
C ALA A 82 -4.07 -9.61 10.62
N GLU A 83 -3.67 -9.41 11.87
CA GLU A 83 -4.57 -9.47 13.02
C GLU A 83 -5.62 -8.36 12.98
N GLU A 84 -5.20 -7.12 12.69
CA GLU A 84 -6.11 -5.98 12.59
C GLU A 84 -7.08 -6.15 11.41
N TRP A 85 -6.59 -6.70 10.30
CA TRP A 85 -7.43 -7.03 9.16
C TRP A 85 -8.44 -8.13 9.52
N GLY A 86 -7.99 -9.22 10.14
CA GLY A 86 -8.83 -10.34 10.56
C GLY A 86 -9.84 -9.99 11.65
N ALA A 87 -9.66 -8.87 12.35
CA ALA A 87 -10.59 -8.37 13.37
C ALA A 87 -11.85 -7.70 12.77
N GLY A 88 -11.95 -7.57 11.45
CA GLY A 88 -13.10 -6.95 10.78
C GLY A 88 -13.12 -5.43 10.85
N ASN A 89 -11.96 -4.80 10.98
CA ASN A 89 -11.83 -3.34 10.92
C ASN A 89 -12.15 -2.83 9.51
N ILE A 90 -12.84 -1.69 9.42
CA ILE A 90 -13.17 -1.03 8.16
C ILE A 90 -12.11 0.03 7.87
N TYR A 91 -11.47 -0.08 6.69
CA TYR A 91 -10.49 0.89 6.22
C TYR A 91 -11.09 1.75 5.11
N THR A 92 -11.04 3.07 5.30
CA THR A 92 -11.62 4.03 4.35
C THR A 92 -10.54 4.97 3.85
N CYS A 93 -10.43 5.09 2.52
CA CYS A 93 -9.61 6.09 1.86
C CYS A 93 -10.43 7.37 1.64
N VAL A 94 -10.06 8.47 2.30
CA VAL A 94 -10.68 9.79 2.13
C VAL A 94 -9.79 10.63 1.22
N VAL A 95 -10.34 11.04 0.09
CA VAL A 95 -9.66 11.88 -0.90
C VAL A 95 -10.14 13.31 -0.76
N GLY A 96 -9.20 14.26 -0.67
CA GLY A 96 -9.48 15.67 -0.81
C GLY A 96 -8.88 16.21 -2.10
N HIS A 97 -9.70 16.89 -2.90
CA HIS A 97 -9.34 17.45 -4.19
C HIS A 97 -10.26 18.64 -4.50
N GLU A 98 -9.76 19.68 -5.18
CA GLU A 98 -10.54 20.91 -5.39
C GLU A 98 -11.76 20.73 -6.31
N ALA A 99 -11.70 19.83 -7.29
CA ALA A 99 -12.85 19.51 -8.14
C ALA A 99 -13.91 18.64 -7.44
N LEU A 100 -13.63 18.16 -6.23
CA LEU A 100 -14.62 17.49 -5.40
C LEU A 100 -15.33 18.56 -4.57
N GLU A 101 -16.34 19.21 -5.17
CA GLU A 101 -17.30 20.04 -4.45
C GLU A 101 -18.11 19.13 -3.50
N PHE A 102 -17.54 18.82 -2.33
CA PHE A 102 -18.15 18.15 -1.18
C PHE A 102 -18.59 16.68 -1.30
N GLN A 103 -17.84 15.81 -1.98
CA GLN A 103 -18.07 14.36 -1.88
C GLN A 103 -16.80 13.57 -1.53
N VAL A 104 -16.75 13.09 -0.29
CA VAL A 104 -15.80 12.08 0.17
C VAL A 104 -16.17 10.75 -0.50
N TRP A 105 -15.46 10.37 -1.55
CA TRP A 105 -15.52 9.02 -2.10
C TRP A 105 -14.70 8.08 -1.22
N GLY A 106 -15.29 7.68 -0.09
CA GLY A 106 -14.77 6.60 0.73
C GLY A 106 -15.12 5.26 0.09
N HIS A 107 -14.19 4.63 -0.60
CA HIS A 107 -14.35 3.23 -0.98
C HIS A 107 -13.98 2.36 0.22
N GLU A 108 -14.95 1.60 0.74
CA GLU A 108 -14.70 0.54 1.71
C GLU A 108 -13.86 -0.55 1.02
N CYS A 109 -12.61 -0.72 1.46
CA CYS A 109 -11.78 -1.82 1.02
C CYS A 109 -11.93 -2.97 2.02
N ASN A 110 -12.63 -4.03 1.62
CA ASN A 110 -12.73 -5.31 2.34
C ASN A 110 -11.98 -6.41 1.59
#